data_AF-A0A7S1YZT1-F1
#
_entry.id   AF-A0A7S1YZT1-F1
#
_cell.length_a   1.000
_cell.length_b   1.000
_cell.length_c   1.000
_cell.angle_alpha   90.00
_cell.angle_beta   90.00
_cell.angle_gamma   90.00
#
_symmetry.space_group_name_H-M   'P 1'
#
loop_
_entity.id
_entity.type
_entity.pdbx_description
1 polymer ?
#
loop_
_entity_poly.entity_id
_entity_poly.type
_entity_poly.pdbx_seq_one_letter_code
_entity_poly.pdbx_strand_id
1 'polypeptide(L)'
;TETWLCDNLNGNTTMEVISFKNDKQTSGTSSGENQWTVDFVRRAAATYGLEEIMHNLQSRVISFRTKDNERINVYYTTHTIGTAVDHPCLGKTQLFRRNCSRKELMDIFQNPQTHTGKGYYEKERDRRGTGKTEHGL
;
A
#
# COMPACT_ATOMS: atom_id res chain seq x y z
N THR A 1 -15.43 -13.73 29.77
CA THR A 1 -15.93 -12.46 30.33
C THR A 1 -15.99 -11.48 29.20
N GLU A 2 -17.18 -11.35 28.60
CA GLU A 2 -17.44 -10.44 27.48
C GLU A 2 -18.35 -9.33 28.02
N THR A 3 -17.88 -8.09 27.97
CA THR A 3 -18.69 -6.93 28.36
C THR A 3 -18.73 -5.97 27.20
N TRP A 4 -19.92 -5.86 26.61
CA TRP A 4 -20.33 -4.80 25.73
C TRP A 4 -20.42 -3.50 26.52
N LEU A 5 -19.89 -2.40 25.98
CA LEU A 5 -20.24 -1.05 26.41
C LEU A 5 -20.47 -0.20 25.17
N CYS A 6 -21.75 0.04 24.88
CA CYS A 6 -22.21 1.15 24.07
C CYS A 6 -22.49 2.32 25.01
N ASP A 7 -22.11 3.54 24.62
CA ASP A 7 -22.96 4.72 24.81
C ASP A 7 -22.56 5.84 23.84
N ASN A 8 -23.59 6.31 23.13
CA ASN A 8 -23.66 7.52 22.33
C ASN A 8 -23.82 8.74 23.26
N LEU A 9 -23.37 9.93 22.83
CA LEU A 9 -24.16 11.18 22.74
C LEU A 9 -23.31 12.46 22.87
N ASN A 10 -22.91 13.01 21.71
CA ASN A 10 -22.82 14.45 21.48
C ASN A 10 -23.00 14.64 19.95
N GLY A 11 -24.20 14.83 19.40
CA GLY A 11 -25.12 15.90 19.76
C GLY A 11 -24.93 17.17 18.91
N ASN A 12 -24.56 17.06 17.62
CA ASN A 12 -24.99 18.00 16.56
C ASN A 12 -24.73 17.38 15.17
N THR A 13 -25.71 16.65 14.65
CA THR A 13 -25.75 16.22 13.26
C THR A 13 -26.47 17.28 12.44
N THR A 14 -25.72 18.18 11.82
CA THR A 14 -26.24 18.88 10.64
C THR A 14 -26.18 17.89 9.48
N MET A 15 -27.29 17.22 9.20
CA MET A 15 -27.49 16.57 7.90
C MET A 15 -27.65 17.66 6.86
N GLU A 16 -26.56 18.09 6.22
CA GLU A 16 -26.69 18.68 4.90
C GLU A 16 -26.87 17.54 3.90
N VAL A 17 -28.07 17.48 3.31
CA VAL A 17 -28.27 16.78 2.05
C VAL A 17 -27.46 17.55 1.01
N ILE A 18 -26.19 17.18 0.84
CA ILE A 18 -25.47 17.55 -0.36
C ILE A 18 -26.08 16.69 -1.45
N SER A 19 -27.06 17.29 -2.15
CA SER A 19 -27.57 16.77 -3.41
C SER A 19 -26.38 16.66 -4.35
N PHE A 20 -25.77 15.47 -4.44
CA PHE A 20 -24.81 15.16 -5.49
C PHE A 20 -25.56 15.26 -6.81
N LYS A 21 -25.48 16.45 -7.42
CA LYS A 21 -25.74 16.58 -8.85
C LYS A 21 -24.78 15.61 -9.49
N ASN A 22 -25.35 14.58 -10.09
CA ASN A 22 -24.64 13.64 -10.91
C ASN A 22 -24.21 14.42 -12.15
N ASP A 23 -23.13 15.20 -12.03
CA ASP A 23 -22.50 15.88 -13.14
C ASP A 23 -22.01 14.78 -14.07
N LYS A 24 -22.78 14.63 -15.13
CA LYS A 24 -22.54 13.79 -16.29
C LYS A 24 -21.09 14.01 -16.72
N GLN A 25 -20.19 13.10 -16.33
CA GLN A 25 -18.86 13.04 -16.91
C GLN A 25 -19.02 12.74 -18.39
N THR A 26 -19.01 13.80 -19.18
CA THR A 26 -18.84 13.79 -20.62
C THR A 26 -17.50 13.16 -20.95
N SER A 27 -17.55 11.95 -21.51
CA SER A 27 -16.70 11.43 -22.59
C SER A 27 -15.36 12.13 -22.83
N GLY A 28 -14.24 11.43 -22.56
CA GLY A 28 -12.90 11.85 -22.98
C GLY A 28 -11.77 10.86 -22.65
N THR A 29 -11.60 9.85 -23.52
CA THR A 29 -10.35 9.12 -23.83
C THR A 29 -9.71 8.20 -22.76
N SER A 30 -9.95 6.92 -22.97
CA SER A 30 -9.32 5.73 -22.38
C SER A 30 -7.81 5.62 -22.68
N SER A 31 -6.95 5.93 -21.70
CA SER A 31 -5.54 5.45 -21.60
C SER A 31 -4.79 5.90 -20.31
N GLY A 32 -5.46 6.56 -19.36
CA GLY A 32 -4.83 7.13 -18.14
C GLY A 32 -4.99 6.34 -16.84
N GLU A 33 -5.58 5.14 -16.87
CA GLU A 33 -6.07 4.47 -15.64
C GLU A 33 -4.98 3.96 -14.68
N ASN A 34 -3.71 4.01 -15.08
CA ASN A 34 -2.62 3.43 -14.29
C ASN A 34 -1.74 4.45 -13.56
N GLN A 35 -1.96 5.76 -13.69
CA GLN A 35 -1.15 6.75 -12.97
C GLN A 35 -1.67 6.97 -11.55
N TRP A 36 -0.78 7.05 -10.56
CA TRP A 36 -1.11 7.50 -9.21
C TRP A 36 -0.88 9.00 -9.11
N THR A 37 -1.96 9.76 -8.97
CA THR A 37 -1.88 11.18 -8.64
C THR A 37 -1.67 11.36 -7.14
N VAL A 38 -1.08 12.49 -6.75
CA VAL A 38 -0.93 12.87 -5.34
C VAL A 38 -2.27 12.85 -4.61
N ASP A 39 -3.32 13.40 -5.23
CA ASP A 39 -4.67 13.39 -4.66
C ASP A 39 -5.26 11.99 -4.49
N PHE A 40 -5.00 11.08 -5.44
CA PHE A 40 -5.44 9.69 -5.29
C PHE A 40 -4.78 9.04 -4.08
N VAL A 41 -3.47 9.19 -3.92
CA VAL A 41 -2.72 8.59 -2.80
C VAL A 41 -3.18 9.19 -1.47
N ARG A 42 -3.42 10.50 -1.40
CA ARG A 42 -3.93 11.18 -0.21
C ARG A 42 -5.32 10.71 0.19
N ARG A 43 -6.26 10.66 -0.76
CA ARG A 43 -7.62 10.16 -0.50
C ARG A 43 -7.58 8.70 -0.05
N ALA A 44 -6.75 7.88 -0.68
CA ALA A 44 -6.55 6.49 -0.29
C ALA A 44 -6.05 6.39 1.16
N ALA A 45 -5.02 7.16 1.52
CA ALA A 45 -4.44 7.16 2.87
C ALA A 45 -5.44 7.65 3.94
N ALA A 46 -6.23 8.68 3.62
CA ALA A 46 -7.25 9.23 4.50
C ALA A 46 -8.34 8.20 4.88
N THR A 47 -8.73 7.32 3.95
CA THR A 47 -9.70 6.23 4.21
C THR A 47 -9.23 5.29 5.33
N TYR A 48 -7.93 5.13 5.50
CA TYR A 48 -7.32 4.29 6.54
C TYR A 48 -6.84 5.09 7.76
N GLY A 49 -7.11 6.40 7.80
CA GLY A 49 -6.72 7.28 8.90
C GLY A 49 -5.20 7.44 9.05
N LEU A 50 -4.45 7.32 7.95
CA LEU A 50 -3.00 7.55 7.94
C LEU A 50 -2.67 9.05 7.94
N GLU A 51 -1.66 9.44 8.70
CA GLU A 51 -1.23 10.82 8.81
C GLU A 51 -0.15 11.13 7.78
N GLU A 52 -0.33 12.14 6.92
CA GLU A 52 0.72 12.61 6.00
C GLU A 52 1.82 13.34 6.80
N ILE A 53 3.05 12.83 6.74
CA ILE A 53 4.21 13.40 7.44
C ILE A 53 5.04 14.29 6.51
N MET A 54 5.13 13.92 5.24
CA MET A 54 6.06 14.54 4.31
C MET A 54 5.61 14.34 2.87
N HIS A 55 5.79 15.35 2.04
CA HIS A 55 5.71 15.25 0.59
C HIS A 55 6.94 15.90 -0.04
N ASN A 56 7.69 15.14 -0.84
CA ASN A 56 8.84 15.64 -1.58
C ASN A 56 8.58 15.51 -3.09
N LEU A 57 8.47 16.65 -3.76
CA LEU A 57 8.18 16.75 -5.20
C LEU A 57 9.35 16.29 -6.07
N GLN A 58 10.60 16.50 -5.65
CA GLN A 58 11.79 16.12 -6.41
C GLN A 58 11.92 14.60 -6.48
N SER A 59 11.81 13.93 -5.33
CA SER A 59 11.85 12.46 -5.25
C SER A 59 10.49 11.81 -5.54
N ARG A 60 9.43 12.61 -5.71
CA ARG A 60 8.06 12.18 -6.00
C ARG A 60 7.56 11.14 -4.99
N VAL A 61 7.73 11.47 -3.71
CA VAL A 61 7.40 10.60 -2.59
C VAL A 61 6.50 11.31 -1.58
N ILE A 62 5.45 10.63 -1.15
CA ILE A 62 4.61 11.03 -0.01
C ILE A 62 4.85 10.01 1.10
N SER A 63 5.02 10.48 2.33
CA SER A 63 5.23 9.63 3.50
C SER A 63 4.09 9.75 4.48
N PHE A 64 3.64 8.62 4.98
CA PHE A 64 2.55 8.51 5.94
C PHE A 64 2.98 7.79 7.21
N ARG A 65 2.27 8.05 8.30
CA ARG A 65 2.39 7.38 9.59
C ARG A 65 1.14 6.59 9.92
N THR A 66 1.31 5.38 10.44
CA THR A 66 0.23 4.64 11.10
C THR A 66 0.08 5.07 12.56
N LYS A 67 -1.00 4.65 13.22
CA LYS A 67 -1.19 4.85 14.66
C LYS A 67 -0.10 4.16 15.49
N ASP A 68 0.41 3.04 14.99
CA ASP A 68 1.48 2.24 15.60
C ASP A 68 2.90 2.79 15.27
N ASN A 69 2.98 4.02 14.75
CA ASN A 69 4.22 4.71 14.42
C ASN A 69 5.07 4.02 13.33
N GLU A 70 4.45 3.17 12.52
CA GLU A 70 5.07 2.61 11.31
C GLU A 70 5.05 3.67 10.19
N ARG A 71 6.09 3.64 9.34
CA ARG A 71 6.22 4.60 8.24
C ARG A 71 5.96 3.96 6.90
N ILE A 72 5.16 4.62 6.06
CA ILE A 72 4.88 4.19 4.69
C ILE A 72 5.32 5.29 3.72
N ASN A 73 6.23 4.97 2.81
CA ASN A 73 6.71 5.85 1.75
C ASN A 73 6.10 5.41 0.42
N VAL A 74 5.40 6.30 -0.27
CA VAL A 74 4.75 6.03 -1.56
C VAL A 74 5.41 6.84 -2.66
N TYR A 75 6.13 6.16 -3.55
CA TYR A 75 6.72 6.73 -4.75
C TYR A 75 5.70 6.62 -5.90
N TYR A 76 4.88 7.67 -6.07
CA TYR A 76 3.66 7.59 -6.87
C TYR A 76 3.91 7.49 -8.37
N THR A 77 5.08 7.87 -8.88
CA THR A 77 5.40 7.72 -10.32
C THR A 77 5.95 6.35 -10.68
N THR A 78 6.60 5.66 -9.75
CA THR A 78 7.21 4.33 -9.98
C THR A 78 6.39 3.21 -9.35
N HIS A 79 5.24 3.55 -8.76
CA HIS A 79 4.39 2.63 -8.00
C HIS A 79 5.17 1.78 -7.01
N THR A 80 6.16 2.41 -6.36
CA THR A 80 6.99 1.76 -5.35
C THR A 80 6.52 2.18 -3.97
N ILE A 81 6.39 1.21 -3.06
CA ILE A 81 5.97 1.46 -1.68
C ILE A 81 7.03 0.89 -0.76
N GLY A 82 7.56 1.73 0.13
CA GLY A 82 8.48 1.33 1.19
C GLY A 82 7.77 1.39 2.55
N THR A 83 7.80 0.31 3.32
CA THR A 83 7.27 0.27 4.69
C THR A 83 8.43 0.08 5.67
N ALA A 84 8.52 0.91 6.71
CA ALA A 84 9.43 0.72 7.83
C ALA A 84 8.60 0.38 9.06
N VAL A 85 8.80 -0.83 9.58
CA VAL A 85 8.01 -1.43 10.67
C VAL A 85 8.96 -1.91 11.77
N ASP A 86 8.50 -1.87 13.02
CA ASP A 86 9.25 -2.43 14.16
C ASP A 86 8.71 -3.83 14.47
N HIS A 87 9.38 -4.85 13.93
CA HIS A 87 8.93 -6.23 14.05
C HIS A 87 9.34 -6.82 15.40
N PRO A 88 8.43 -7.46 16.15
CA PRO A 88 8.68 -7.90 17.53
C PRO A 88 9.88 -8.85 17.68
N CYS A 89 10.19 -9.65 16.66
CA CYS A 89 11.31 -10.60 16.68
C CYS A 89 12.56 -10.13 15.92
N LEU A 90 12.42 -9.21 14.96
CA LEU A 90 13.49 -8.83 14.03
C LEU A 90 13.97 -7.38 14.25
N GLY A 91 13.27 -6.64 15.11
CA GLY A 91 13.47 -5.20 15.29
C GLY A 91 13.02 -4.40 14.07
N LYS A 92 13.62 -3.23 13.91
CA LYS A 92 13.31 -2.29 12.84
C LYS A 92 13.69 -2.88 11.48
N THR A 93 12.67 -3.13 10.66
CA THR A 93 12.84 -3.68 9.31
C THR A 93 12.23 -2.73 8.28
N GLN A 94 12.74 -2.81 7.05
CA GLN A 94 12.22 -2.04 5.93
C GLN A 94 11.96 -2.95 4.74
N LEU A 95 10.78 -2.83 4.13
CA LEU A 95 10.38 -3.62 2.97
C LEU A 95 9.98 -2.70 1.83
N PHE A 96 10.54 -2.95 0.65
CA PHE A 96 10.22 -2.24 -0.59
C PHE A 96 9.48 -3.15 -1.56
N ARG A 97 8.35 -2.67 -2.06
CA ARG A 97 7.51 -3.35 -3.04
C ARG A 97 7.44 -2.48 -4.29
N ARG A 98 7.86 -2.99 -5.44
CA ARG A 98 7.91 -2.25 -6.71
C ARG A 98 6.72 -2.62 -7.61
N ASN A 99 6.35 -1.73 -8.52
CA ASN A 99 5.29 -1.95 -9.51
C ASN A 99 3.97 -2.42 -8.86
N CYS A 100 3.58 -1.77 -7.77
CA CYS A 100 2.35 -2.08 -7.05
C CYS A 100 1.13 -1.60 -7.83
N SER A 101 0.06 -2.38 -7.83
CA SER A 101 -1.26 -1.98 -8.29
C SER A 101 -1.97 -1.10 -7.26
N ARG A 102 -3.02 -0.40 -7.69
CA ARG A 102 -3.86 0.38 -6.76
C ARG A 102 -4.45 -0.48 -5.64
N LYS A 103 -4.80 -1.73 -5.93
CA LYS A 103 -5.28 -2.68 -4.92
C LYS A 103 -4.20 -2.96 -3.87
N GLU A 104 -2.98 -3.26 -4.31
CA GLU A 104 -1.85 -3.50 -3.41
C GLU A 104 -1.52 -2.27 -2.55
N LEU A 105 -1.66 -1.05 -3.09
CA LEU A 105 -1.54 0.18 -2.30
C LEU A 105 -2.54 0.20 -1.13
N MET A 106 -3.81 -0.11 -1.41
CA MET A 106 -4.87 -0.15 -0.39
C MET A 106 -4.61 -1.25 0.65
N ASP A 107 -4.20 -2.45 0.20
CA ASP A 107 -3.86 -3.57 1.09
C ASP A 107 -2.70 -3.18 2.04
N ILE A 108 -1.68 -2.47 1.54
CA ILE A 108 -0.54 -2.01 2.35
C ILE A 108 -0.95 -0.89 3.31
N PHE A 109 -1.85 0.01 2.91
CA PHE A 109 -2.38 1.05 3.80
C PHE A 109 -3.21 0.47 4.93
N GLN A 110 -3.93 -0.61 4.68
CA GLN A 110 -4.68 -1.34 5.71
C GLN A 110 -3.74 -2.08 6.67
N ASN A 111 -2.70 -2.74 6.16
CA ASN A 111 -1.73 -3.47 6.97
C ASN A 111 -0.32 -3.42 6.33
N PRO A 112 0.60 -2.60 6.85
CA PRO A 112 1.95 -2.42 6.28
C PRO A 112 2.81 -3.68 6.31
N GLN A 113 2.52 -4.64 7.19
CA GLN A 113 3.23 -5.91 7.30
C GLN A 113 2.75 -6.96 6.28
N THR A 114 1.74 -6.64 5.46
CA THR A 114 1.22 -7.57 4.44
C THR A 114 2.33 -8.00 3.48
N HIS A 115 2.61 -9.30 3.45
CA HIS A 115 3.56 -9.90 2.52
C HIS A 115 2.86 -10.11 1.18
N THR A 116 3.11 -9.25 0.19
CA THR A 116 2.47 -9.32 -1.14
C THR A 116 3.08 -10.38 -2.08
N GLY A 117 3.92 -11.29 -1.57
CA GLY A 117 4.60 -12.34 -2.36
C GLY A 117 5.63 -11.82 -3.39
N LYS A 118 5.59 -10.54 -3.76
CA LYS A 118 6.56 -9.87 -4.63
C LYS A 118 7.78 -9.44 -3.81
N GLY A 119 8.89 -10.16 -3.92
CA GLY A 119 10.12 -9.81 -3.19
C GLY A 119 11.20 -10.88 -3.14
N TYR A 120 10.87 -12.14 -3.44
CA TYR A 120 11.87 -13.17 -3.67
C TYR A 120 12.10 -13.31 -5.17
N TYR A 121 13.28 -12.94 -5.65
CA TYR A 121 13.75 -13.48 -6.92
C TYR A 121 13.84 -15.00 -6.72
N GLU A 122 12.96 -15.76 -7.37
CA GLU A 122 13.22 -17.18 -7.60
C GLU A 122 14.54 -17.23 -8.38
N LYS A 123 15.63 -17.57 -7.71
CA LYS A 123 16.83 -18.01 -8.42
C LYS A 123 16.41 -19.26 -9.16
N GLU A 124 16.18 -19.11 -10.45
CA GLU A 124 16.03 -20.21 -11.38
C GLU A 124 17.24 -21.12 -11.15
N ARG A 125 17.02 -22.23 -10.44
CA ARG A 125 18.05 -23.25 -10.25
C ARG A 125 18.20 -23.91 -11.59
N ASP A 126 19.14 -23.40 -12.37
CA ASP A 126 19.66 -23.99 -13.60
C ASP A 126 20.04 -25.45 -13.31
N ARG A 127 19.12 -26.38 -13.59
CA ARG A 127 19.33 -27.82 -13.50
C ARG A 127 20.17 -28.24 -14.70
N ARG A 128 21.46 -27.90 -14.71
CA ARG A 128 22.41 -28.54 -15.62
C ARG A 128 22.65 -29.97 -15.15
N GLY A 129 22.21 -30.90 -16.00
CA GLY A 129 22.17 -32.34 -15.74
C GLY A 129 23.52 -32.92 -15.35
N THR A 130 23.51 -33.66 -14.24
CA THR A 130 24.60 -34.58 -13.88
C THR A 130 24.51 -35.78 -14.82
N GLY A 131 25.32 -35.78 -15.87
CA GLY A 131 25.57 -36.98 -16.67
C GLY A 131 26.15 -38.07 -15.78
N LYS A 132 25.43 -39.20 -15.71
CA LYS A 132 25.92 -40.44 -15.12
C LYS A 132 27.04 -40.96 -16.03
N THR A 133 28.26 -41.08 -15.52
CA THR A 133 29.29 -41.90 -16.18
C THR A 133 29.32 -43.25 -15.48
N GLU A 134 28.96 -44.26 -16.26
CA GLU A 134 28.81 -45.65 -15.89
C GLU A 134 30.22 -46.27 -15.89
N HIS A 135 30.67 -46.79 -14.74
CA HIS A 135 31.87 -47.62 -14.69
C HIS A 135 31.49 -49.06 -15.04
N GLY A 136 31.80 -49.47 -16.27
CA GLY A 136 31.68 -50.84 -16.75
C GLY A 136 33.06 -51.46 -17.02
N LEU A 137 33.36 -52.50 -16.21
CA LEU A 137 34.36 -53.57 -16.34
C LEU A 137 35.85 -53.21 -16.37
#